data_AF-A0A9E7IN51-F1
#
_entry.id   AF-A0A9E7IN51-F1
#
_cell.length_a   1.000
_cell.length_b   1.000
_cell.length_c   1.000
_cell.angle_alpha   90.00
_cell.angle_beta   90.00
_cell.angle_gamma   90.00
#
_symmetry.space_group_name_H-M   'P 1'
#
loop_
_entity.id
_entity.type
_entity.pdbx_description
1 polymer ?
#
loop_
_entity_poly.entity_id
_entity_poly.type
_entity_poly.pdbx_seq_one_letter_code
_entity_poly.pdbx_strand_id
1 'polypeptide(L)'
;MQRKGAVNLPLHGGHPPKWLFSRMVKLSSAITEVILDEYGPHEFLNRISNPYWFQSFSCVLGFDWHSSGTTTTTLGALKQSIKPEEHGLYLSGGKGAKSRKTPEGIQRAGDIFNLKTKTVEDMVKGSKLSAKVDNSCIQDGYTLYQHNFFITEKGDWAVVQQGLNTKNKYARRYHWMSDTAIDFLEDPHSAISCDVKNPESLNMTDKKSKEAQKISVDLINDNPEHLRSYFKRKDNQMLLTDFTMPSHHPVLDMDISDKEFEVLKNAWEIQPENYEELVLLKGIGPKKIRALALISDLVFGESASWEDPVKYSFTHGGKDGFPYPVDKEVYDNSINTMRDAIDQAKLKKDEKMKAIKRLDDFIS
;
A
#
# COMPACT_ATOMS: atom_id res chain seq x y z
N MET A 1 -21.50 2.99 -17.62
CA MET A 1 -20.46 2.44 -16.71
C MET A 1 -20.67 3.07 -15.35
N GLN A 2 -21.24 2.31 -14.41
CA GLN A 2 -21.58 2.81 -13.07
C GLN A 2 -20.31 3.12 -12.29
N ARG A 3 -20.12 4.39 -11.92
CA ARG A 3 -19.08 4.85 -11.00
C ARG A 3 -19.41 4.28 -9.61
N LYS A 4 -18.65 3.28 -9.17
CA LYS A 4 -18.55 2.87 -7.76
C LYS A 4 -17.61 3.87 -7.04
N GLY A 5 -17.83 4.15 -5.76
CA GLY A 5 -17.68 5.45 -5.11
C GLY A 5 -17.01 5.39 -3.74
N ALA A 6 -16.69 6.56 -3.19
CA ALA A 6 -15.67 6.79 -2.16
C ALA A 6 -16.14 6.64 -0.70
N VAL A 7 -15.34 6.00 0.16
CA VAL A 7 -15.40 6.11 1.63
C VAL A 7 -14.23 6.96 2.00
N ASN A 8 -14.52 8.01 2.75
CA ASN A 8 -13.54 8.91 3.32
C ASN A 8 -12.82 8.27 4.52
N LEU A 9 -11.48 8.26 4.55
CA LEU A 9 -10.67 7.99 5.76
C LEU A 9 -10.13 9.30 6.37
N PRO A 10 -10.99 10.15 6.96
CA PRO A 10 -10.56 11.37 7.63
C PRO A 10 -9.56 11.07 8.73
N LEU A 11 -8.64 12.00 8.91
CA LEU A 11 -7.68 11.93 10.01
C LEU A 11 -8.37 12.16 11.35
N HIS A 12 -8.38 11.12 12.18
CA HIS A 12 -8.73 11.22 13.58
C HIS A 12 -7.46 11.16 14.46
N GLY A 13 -7.36 12.09 15.40
CA GLY A 13 -6.37 12.04 16.48
C GLY A 13 -6.88 11.19 17.64
N GLY A 14 -5.97 10.51 18.34
CA GLY A 14 -6.27 9.73 19.54
C GLY A 14 -5.83 8.27 19.47
N HIS A 15 -5.80 7.62 20.62
CA HIS A 15 -5.58 6.19 20.76
C HIS A 15 -6.85 5.54 21.29
N PRO A 16 -7.18 4.31 20.86
CA PRO A 16 -8.28 3.56 21.46
C PRO A 16 -8.03 3.42 22.97
N PRO A 17 -9.08 3.50 23.81
CA PRO A 17 -8.96 3.20 25.22
C PRO A 17 -8.35 1.81 25.45
N LYS A 18 -7.49 1.66 26.46
CA LYS A 18 -6.82 0.37 26.76
C LYS A 18 -7.80 -0.79 26.92
N TRP A 19 -8.96 -0.53 27.54
CA TRP A 19 -9.99 -1.54 27.71
C TRP A 19 -10.54 -2.04 26.36
N LEU A 20 -10.72 -1.15 25.39
CA LEU A 20 -11.23 -1.50 24.05
C LEU A 20 -10.16 -2.29 23.30
N PHE A 21 -8.94 -1.76 23.27
CA PHE A 21 -7.84 -2.41 22.57
C PHE A 21 -7.55 -3.84 23.08
N SER A 22 -7.61 -4.06 24.40
CA SER A 22 -7.47 -5.42 24.96
C SER A 22 -8.58 -6.39 24.54
N ARG A 23 -9.81 -5.90 24.33
CA ARG A 23 -10.92 -6.69 23.76
C ARG A 23 -10.71 -6.94 22.26
N MET A 24 -10.23 -5.94 21.51
CA MET A 24 -9.87 -6.09 20.10
C MET A 24 -8.85 -7.19 19.89
N VAL A 25 -7.80 -7.26 20.71
CA VAL A 25 -6.77 -8.30 20.61
C VAL A 25 -7.38 -9.69 20.80
N LYS A 26 -8.23 -9.86 21.83
CA LYS A 26 -8.91 -11.14 22.09
C LYS A 26 -9.82 -11.57 20.94
N LEU A 27 -10.64 -10.64 20.44
CA LEU A 27 -11.56 -10.92 19.34
C LEU A 27 -10.81 -11.19 18.03
N SER A 28 -9.76 -10.41 17.77
CA SER A 28 -8.85 -10.61 16.63
C SER A 28 -8.19 -11.98 16.66
N SER A 29 -7.73 -12.44 17.83
CA SER A 29 -7.20 -13.80 18.03
C SER A 29 -8.25 -14.85 17.65
N ALA A 30 -9.43 -14.79 18.27
CA ALA A 30 -10.48 -15.77 18.06
C ALA A 30 -10.93 -15.87 16.59
N ILE A 31 -11.09 -14.73 15.90
CA ILE A 31 -11.46 -14.73 14.48
C ILE A 31 -10.32 -15.26 13.62
N THR A 32 -9.08 -14.87 13.92
CA THR A 32 -7.90 -15.36 13.19
C THR A 32 -7.76 -16.87 13.32
N GLU A 33 -7.85 -17.41 14.53
CA GLU A 33 -7.82 -18.85 14.82
C GLU A 33 -8.90 -19.61 14.05
N VAL A 34 -10.14 -19.10 13.99
CA VAL A 34 -11.22 -19.72 13.20
C VAL A 34 -10.85 -19.80 11.72
N ILE A 35 -10.32 -18.71 11.15
CA ILE A 35 -9.98 -18.68 9.72
C ILE A 35 -8.84 -19.65 9.42
N LEU A 36 -7.84 -19.71 10.30
CA LEU A 36 -6.69 -20.59 10.12
C LEU A 36 -7.06 -22.06 10.28
N ASP A 37 -7.88 -22.40 11.28
CA ASP A 37 -8.34 -23.78 11.51
C ASP A 37 -9.17 -24.31 10.32
N GLU A 38 -10.04 -23.48 9.75
CA GLU A 38 -11.00 -23.91 8.72
C GLU A 38 -10.45 -23.77 7.29
N TYR A 39 -9.69 -22.72 7.00
CA TYR A 39 -9.26 -22.36 5.64
C TYR A 39 -7.75 -22.25 5.45
N GLY A 40 -6.98 -22.16 6.54
CA GLY A 40 -5.53 -22.09 6.52
C GLY A 40 -4.92 -20.69 6.31
N PRO A 41 -3.58 -20.57 6.40
CA PRO A 41 -2.87 -19.29 6.35
C PRO A 41 -2.98 -18.54 5.02
N HIS A 42 -3.04 -19.24 3.89
CA HIS A 42 -3.12 -18.62 2.57
C HIS A 42 -4.46 -17.88 2.37
N GLU A 43 -5.59 -18.50 2.74
CA GLU A 43 -6.89 -17.83 2.68
C GLU A 43 -6.98 -16.65 3.65
N PHE A 44 -6.30 -16.71 4.81
CA PHE A 44 -6.17 -15.54 5.67
C PHE A 44 -5.45 -14.38 4.96
N LEU A 45 -4.38 -14.65 4.20
CA LEU A 45 -3.70 -13.63 3.40
C LEU A 45 -4.61 -13.06 2.31
N ASN A 46 -5.38 -13.91 1.61
CA ASN A 46 -6.34 -13.49 0.60
C ASN A 46 -7.41 -12.53 1.19
N ARG A 47 -7.88 -12.82 2.40
CA ARG A 47 -8.83 -11.98 3.14
C ARG A 47 -8.20 -10.66 3.59
N ILE A 48 -6.98 -10.67 4.13
CA ILE A 48 -6.33 -9.44 4.64
C ILE A 48 -5.86 -8.52 3.51
N SER A 49 -5.49 -9.08 2.35
CA SER A 49 -5.17 -8.33 1.13
C SER A 49 -6.43 -7.76 0.47
N ASN A 50 -7.61 -8.33 0.75
CA ASN A 50 -8.87 -7.76 0.32
C ASN A 50 -9.23 -6.52 1.18
N PRO A 51 -9.34 -5.33 0.57
CA PRO A 51 -9.58 -4.11 1.32
C PRO A 51 -10.95 -4.11 2.00
N TYR A 52 -12.00 -4.68 1.38
CA TYR A 52 -13.37 -4.72 1.93
C TYR A 52 -13.46 -5.62 3.15
N TRP A 53 -12.82 -6.78 3.06
CA TRP A 53 -12.76 -7.71 4.17
C TRP A 53 -11.98 -7.10 5.33
N PHE A 54 -10.81 -6.50 5.06
CA PHE A 54 -10.03 -5.81 6.09
C PHE A 54 -10.85 -4.71 6.80
N GLN A 55 -11.60 -3.92 6.03
CA GLN A 55 -12.44 -2.87 6.58
C GLN A 55 -13.57 -3.43 7.45
N SER A 56 -14.26 -4.47 6.98
CA SER A 56 -15.32 -5.15 7.71
C SER A 56 -14.80 -5.80 8.99
N PHE A 57 -13.65 -6.47 8.91
CA PHE A 57 -12.94 -7.04 10.04
C PHE A 57 -12.64 -5.95 11.09
N SER A 58 -12.14 -4.80 10.67
CA SER A 58 -11.88 -3.69 11.60
C SER A 58 -13.15 -3.15 12.27
N CYS A 59 -14.28 -3.07 11.56
CA CYS A 59 -15.56 -2.66 12.16
C CYS A 59 -16.02 -3.67 13.21
N VAL A 60 -15.87 -4.96 12.95
CA VAL A 60 -16.23 -6.03 13.90
C VAL A 60 -15.35 -6.01 15.15
N LEU A 61 -14.10 -5.57 15.04
CA LEU A 61 -13.26 -5.33 16.22
C LEU A 61 -13.71 -4.11 17.05
N GLY A 62 -14.70 -3.34 16.59
CA GLY A 62 -15.26 -2.19 17.32
C GLY A 62 -14.62 -0.86 16.97
N PHE A 63 -14.06 -0.72 15.75
CA PHE A 63 -13.59 0.56 15.23
C PHE A 63 -14.61 1.23 14.31
N ASP A 64 -14.59 2.57 14.29
CA ASP A 64 -15.41 3.33 13.36
C ASP A 64 -15.01 3.05 11.91
N TRP A 65 -16.03 2.84 11.08
CA TRP A 65 -15.89 2.48 9.68
C TRP A 65 -15.22 3.57 8.83
N HIS A 66 -15.13 4.81 9.32
CA HIS A 66 -14.65 5.98 8.59
C HIS A 66 -13.45 6.66 9.28
N SER A 67 -12.56 5.89 9.94
CA SER A 67 -11.40 6.47 10.64
C SER A 67 -10.06 6.07 10.02
N SER A 68 -9.15 7.03 9.83
CA SER A 68 -7.76 6.72 9.44
C SER A 68 -7.04 5.83 10.48
N GLY A 69 -7.48 5.86 11.74
CA GLY A 69 -6.95 5.07 12.85
C GLY A 69 -7.32 3.58 12.81
N THR A 70 -8.32 3.22 11.99
CA THR A 70 -8.84 1.87 11.79
C THR A 70 -7.74 0.90 11.34
N THR A 71 -6.96 1.26 10.32
CA THR A 71 -5.86 0.42 9.83
C THR A 71 -4.75 0.25 10.87
N THR A 72 -4.34 1.34 11.52
CA THR A 72 -3.27 1.32 12.53
C THR A 72 -3.65 0.45 13.71
N THR A 73 -4.88 0.59 14.19
CA THR A 73 -5.32 -0.14 15.39
C THR A 73 -5.58 -1.60 15.09
N THR A 74 -6.23 -1.91 13.97
CA THR A 74 -6.51 -3.30 13.58
C THR A 74 -5.24 -4.09 13.34
N LEU A 75 -4.24 -3.50 12.66
CA LEU A 75 -2.93 -4.13 12.50
C LEU A 75 -2.16 -4.21 13.83
N GLY A 76 -2.35 -3.24 14.73
CA GLY A 76 -1.82 -3.30 16.09
C GLY A 76 -2.41 -4.45 16.91
N ALA A 77 -3.73 -4.68 16.80
CA ALA A 77 -4.43 -5.75 17.48
C ALA A 77 -4.03 -7.12 16.91
N LEU A 78 -4.02 -7.26 15.57
CA LEU A 78 -3.55 -8.46 14.87
C LEU A 78 -2.12 -8.82 15.25
N LYS A 79 -1.23 -7.83 15.33
CA LYS A 79 0.18 -8.06 15.69
C LYS A 79 0.35 -8.56 17.12
N GLN A 80 -0.59 -8.27 18.02
CA GLN A 80 -0.59 -8.80 19.38
C GLN A 80 -1.32 -10.14 19.50
N SER A 81 -2.27 -10.44 18.61
CA SER A 81 -3.00 -11.70 18.62
C SER A 81 -2.26 -12.82 17.90
N ILE A 82 -1.57 -12.52 16.80
CA ILE A 82 -0.86 -13.51 16.00
C ILE A 82 0.43 -13.91 16.71
N LYS A 83 0.50 -15.19 17.07
CA LYS A 83 1.70 -15.91 17.52
C LYS A 83 2.20 -16.85 16.41
N PRO A 84 3.44 -16.71 15.93
CA PRO A 84 3.98 -17.51 14.83
C PRO A 84 3.90 -19.02 15.03
N GLU A 85 4.23 -19.48 16.23
CA GLU A 85 4.34 -20.91 16.57
C GLU A 85 2.97 -21.59 16.65
N GLU A 86 1.91 -20.84 16.96
CA GLU A 86 0.54 -21.36 17.07
C GLU A 86 -0.21 -21.22 15.74
N HIS A 87 0.05 -20.16 14.97
CA HIS A 87 -0.79 -19.77 13.83
C HIS A 87 -0.15 -20.01 12.46
N GLY A 88 1.14 -20.35 12.40
CA GLY A 88 1.87 -20.42 11.12
C GLY A 88 1.89 -19.07 10.37
N LEU A 89 1.73 -17.96 11.09
CA LEU A 89 1.63 -16.60 10.56
C LEU A 89 2.50 -15.63 11.36
N TYR A 90 3.18 -14.74 10.66
CA TYR A 90 4.01 -13.68 11.25
C TYR A 90 3.63 -12.31 10.69
N LEU A 91 3.47 -11.30 11.56
CA LEU A 91 3.19 -9.92 11.17
C LEU A 91 4.35 -8.98 11.48
N SER A 92 5.12 -8.63 10.45
CA SER A 92 6.23 -7.68 10.52
C SER A 92 5.77 -6.24 10.25
N GLY A 93 6.59 -5.25 10.67
CA GLY A 93 6.34 -3.83 10.41
C GLY A 93 5.49 -3.11 11.45
N GLY A 94 4.86 -2.00 11.04
CA GLY A 94 4.04 -1.14 11.88
C GLY A 94 4.02 0.31 11.40
N LYS A 95 3.68 1.23 12.32
CA LYS A 95 3.65 2.68 12.08
C LYS A 95 5.02 3.33 12.32
N GLY A 96 5.34 4.35 11.52
CA GLY A 96 6.51 5.22 11.71
C GLY A 96 7.82 4.45 11.68
N ALA A 97 8.69 4.63 12.68
CA ALA A 97 9.99 3.94 12.70
C ALA A 97 9.90 2.41 12.62
N LYS A 98 8.77 1.80 13.04
CA LYS A 98 8.55 0.35 12.95
C LYS A 98 8.37 -0.13 11.51
N SER A 99 7.86 0.71 10.60
CA SER A 99 7.71 0.35 9.17
C SER A 99 9.06 0.07 8.52
N ARG A 100 10.09 0.84 8.92
CA ARG A 100 11.47 0.70 8.40
C ARG A 100 12.19 -0.56 8.88
N LYS A 101 11.71 -1.18 9.96
CA LYS A 101 12.26 -2.42 10.54
C LYS A 101 11.59 -3.68 9.97
N THR A 102 10.74 -3.54 8.96
CA THR A 102 10.05 -4.69 8.36
C THR A 102 11.01 -5.73 7.79
N PRO A 103 12.09 -5.36 7.06
CA PRO A 103 13.08 -6.33 6.58
C PRO A 103 13.71 -7.20 7.69
N GLU A 104 14.07 -6.59 8.81
CA GLU A 104 14.61 -7.30 9.98
C GLU A 104 13.59 -8.27 10.61
N GLY A 105 12.29 -7.95 10.50
CA GLY A 105 11.22 -8.85 10.95
C GLY A 105 10.93 -9.97 9.96
N ILE A 106 11.12 -9.74 8.65
CA ILE A 106 11.03 -10.79 7.63
C ILE A 106 12.15 -11.82 7.82
N GLN A 107 13.37 -11.36 8.11
CA GLN A 107 14.49 -12.26 8.46
C GLN A 107 14.16 -13.13 9.67
N ARG A 108 13.66 -12.52 10.75
CA ARG A 108 13.23 -13.25 11.95
C ARG A 108 12.12 -14.26 11.67
N ALA A 109 11.16 -13.92 10.81
CA ALA A 109 10.13 -14.88 10.40
C ALA A 109 10.73 -16.05 9.60
N GLY A 110 11.72 -15.78 8.76
CA GLY A 110 12.50 -16.80 8.07
C GLY A 110 13.19 -17.78 9.02
N ASP A 111 13.77 -17.27 10.10
CA ASP A 111 14.39 -18.10 11.14
C ASP A 111 13.34 -18.96 11.88
N ILE A 112 12.20 -18.36 12.26
CA ILE A 112 11.12 -19.05 12.99
C ILE A 112 10.50 -20.17 12.15
N PHE A 113 10.22 -19.90 10.87
CA PHE A 113 9.57 -20.85 9.96
C PHE A 113 10.56 -21.73 9.19
N ASN A 114 11.86 -21.59 9.44
CA ASN A 114 12.93 -22.29 8.74
C ASN A 114 12.81 -22.19 7.20
N LEU A 115 12.53 -20.98 6.71
CA LEU A 115 12.39 -20.69 5.28
C LEU A 115 13.76 -20.67 4.60
N LYS A 116 13.79 -21.02 3.32
CA LYS A 116 15.01 -20.93 2.50
C LYS A 116 15.50 -19.48 2.44
N THR A 117 16.81 -19.27 2.53
CA THR A 117 17.44 -17.94 2.47
C THR A 117 16.96 -17.12 1.27
N LYS A 118 16.93 -17.74 0.08
CA LYS A 118 16.44 -17.09 -1.14
C LYS A 118 15.00 -16.59 -1.00
N THR A 119 14.10 -17.38 -0.42
CA THR A 119 12.70 -16.98 -0.19
C THR A 119 12.61 -15.77 0.75
N VAL A 120 13.45 -15.72 1.78
CA VAL A 120 13.53 -14.59 2.72
C VAL A 120 14.05 -13.33 2.01
N GLU A 121 15.09 -13.47 1.18
CA GLU A 121 15.64 -12.37 0.37
C GLU A 121 14.60 -11.81 -0.62
N ASP A 122 13.88 -12.69 -1.31
CA ASP A 122 12.80 -12.32 -2.24
C ASP A 122 11.66 -11.59 -1.51
N MET A 123 11.27 -12.04 -0.31
CA MET A 123 10.27 -11.33 0.52
C MET A 123 10.77 -9.95 1.00
N VAL A 124 12.04 -9.84 1.39
CA VAL A 124 12.63 -8.54 1.76
C VAL A 124 12.63 -7.60 0.55
N LYS A 125 12.92 -8.12 -0.64
CA LYS A 125 12.84 -7.36 -1.90
C LYS A 125 11.40 -6.91 -2.17
N GLY A 126 10.42 -7.81 -2.08
CA GLY A 126 9.00 -7.50 -2.27
C GLY A 126 8.46 -6.48 -1.26
N SER A 127 8.89 -6.55 0.01
CA SER A 127 8.57 -5.54 1.04
C SER A 127 9.11 -4.16 0.68
N LYS A 128 10.34 -4.07 0.18
CA LYS A 128 10.93 -2.79 -0.26
C LYS A 128 10.25 -2.26 -1.51
N LEU A 129 9.99 -3.12 -2.50
CA LEU A 129 9.34 -2.75 -3.75
C LEU A 129 7.93 -2.24 -3.54
N SER A 130 7.10 -2.98 -2.81
CA SER A 130 5.74 -2.53 -2.47
C SER A 130 5.73 -1.15 -1.80
N ALA A 131 6.65 -0.89 -0.87
CA ALA A 131 6.79 0.43 -0.24
C ALA A 131 7.32 1.51 -1.19
N LYS A 132 8.24 1.17 -2.10
CA LYS A 132 8.80 2.11 -3.07
C LYS A 132 7.79 2.49 -4.15
N VAL A 133 7.01 1.52 -4.63
CA VAL A 133 5.93 1.74 -5.60
C VAL A 133 4.90 2.71 -5.02
N ASP A 134 4.33 2.37 -3.87
CA ASP A 134 3.26 3.15 -3.22
C ASP A 134 3.71 4.56 -2.82
N ASN A 135 4.99 4.74 -2.52
CA ASN A 135 5.51 6.03 -2.06
C ASN A 135 6.17 6.88 -3.16
N SER A 136 6.74 6.28 -4.20
CA SER A 136 7.63 6.97 -5.17
C SER A 136 7.19 6.83 -6.62
N CYS A 137 6.68 5.66 -7.02
CA CYS A 137 6.23 5.43 -8.40
C CYS A 137 4.81 5.94 -8.61
N ILE A 138 3.99 5.93 -7.56
CA ILE A 138 2.66 6.55 -7.52
C ILE A 138 2.79 7.85 -6.71
N GLN A 139 2.55 8.99 -7.36
CA GLN A 139 2.66 10.32 -6.75
C GLN A 139 1.31 11.02 -6.75
N ASP A 140 0.43 10.55 -5.88
CA ASP A 140 -0.94 11.02 -5.66
C ASP A 140 -1.05 12.06 -4.53
N GLY A 141 0.08 12.38 -3.87
CA GLY A 141 0.15 13.30 -2.73
C GLY A 141 0.06 12.63 -1.36
N TYR A 142 0.00 11.30 -1.30
CA TYR A 142 0.04 10.53 -0.06
C TYR A 142 1.47 10.02 0.21
N THR A 143 1.96 10.16 1.44
CA THR A 143 3.27 9.65 1.86
C THR A 143 3.10 8.49 2.83
N LEU A 144 3.75 7.37 2.57
CA LEU A 144 3.64 6.18 3.42
C LEU A 144 4.14 6.45 4.84
N TYR A 145 3.30 6.14 5.82
CA TYR A 145 3.64 6.25 7.24
C TYR A 145 3.48 4.93 7.98
N GLN A 146 2.87 3.93 7.36
CA GLN A 146 2.63 2.61 7.92
C GLN A 146 2.84 1.53 6.85
N HIS A 147 3.57 0.48 7.21
CA HIS A 147 3.84 -0.70 6.37
C HIS A 147 3.78 -1.94 7.24
N ASN A 148 2.95 -2.93 6.88
CA ASN A 148 2.81 -4.18 7.60
C ASN A 148 2.87 -5.33 6.62
N PHE A 149 3.66 -6.35 6.95
CA PHE A 149 4.00 -7.46 6.06
C PHE A 149 3.64 -8.77 6.76
N PHE A 150 2.65 -9.47 6.22
CA PHE A 150 2.20 -10.78 6.70
C PHE A 150 2.97 -11.88 5.98
N ILE A 151 3.35 -12.93 6.70
CA ILE A 151 4.18 -14.04 6.21
C ILE A 151 3.58 -15.35 6.72
N THR A 152 3.37 -16.32 5.85
CA THR A 152 3.00 -17.69 6.24
C THR A 152 4.25 -18.54 6.46
N GLU A 153 4.09 -19.65 7.19
CA GLU A 153 5.12 -20.68 7.32
C GLU A 153 5.58 -21.30 5.97
N LYS A 154 4.79 -21.12 4.90
CA LYS A 154 5.12 -21.59 3.54
C LYS A 154 5.85 -20.54 2.72
N GLY A 155 5.96 -19.31 3.21
CA GLY A 155 6.60 -18.18 2.51
C GLY A 155 5.66 -17.36 1.64
N ASP A 156 4.35 -17.57 1.72
CA ASP A 156 3.36 -16.68 1.10
C ASP A 156 3.27 -15.38 1.90
N TRP A 157 2.94 -14.26 1.22
CA TRP A 157 2.92 -12.97 1.90
C TRP A 157 1.84 -12.01 1.37
N ALA A 158 1.45 -11.09 2.24
CA ALA A 158 0.59 -9.96 1.90
C ALA A 158 1.08 -8.69 2.59
N VAL A 159 0.81 -7.53 1.98
CA VAL A 159 1.18 -6.23 2.55
C VAL A 159 -0.04 -5.36 2.71
N VAL A 160 -0.17 -4.72 3.88
CA VAL A 160 -1.14 -3.65 4.12
C VAL A 160 -0.39 -2.40 4.53
N GLN A 161 -0.45 -1.38 3.66
CA GLN A 161 0.23 -0.10 3.83
C GLN A 161 -0.76 1.05 3.89
N GLN A 162 -0.35 2.16 4.50
CA GLN A 162 -1.15 3.38 4.53
C GLN A 162 -0.29 4.61 4.30
N GLY A 163 -0.73 5.41 3.33
CA GLY A 163 -0.22 6.73 3.01
C GLY A 163 -1.06 7.82 3.66
N LEU A 164 -0.42 8.95 3.99
CA LEU A 164 -1.03 10.11 4.59
C LEU A 164 -0.86 11.33 3.68
N ASN A 165 -1.93 12.09 3.47
CA ASN A 165 -1.86 13.41 2.87
C ASN A 165 -2.23 14.46 3.92
N THR A 166 -1.24 15.24 4.33
CA THR A 166 -1.39 16.25 5.40
C THR A 166 -2.14 17.49 4.94
N LYS A 167 -2.18 17.77 3.62
CA LYS A 167 -2.86 18.93 3.05
C LYS A 167 -4.38 18.74 3.07
N ASN A 168 -4.85 17.61 2.56
CA ASN A 168 -6.28 17.30 2.52
C ASN A 168 -6.78 16.60 3.81
N LYS A 169 -5.87 16.14 4.68
CA LYS A 169 -6.16 15.41 5.93
C LYS A 169 -6.84 14.05 5.73
N TYR A 170 -6.45 13.34 4.68
CA TYR A 170 -6.93 12.00 4.38
C TYR A 170 -5.80 10.97 4.40
N ALA A 171 -6.18 9.70 4.45
CA ALA A 171 -5.27 8.58 4.32
C ALA A 171 -5.70 7.63 3.21
N ARG A 172 -4.72 7.04 2.51
CA ARG A 172 -4.91 6.07 1.40
C ARG A 172 -4.35 4.72 1.83
N ARG A 173 -5.08 3.63 1.58
CA ARG A 173 -4.67 2.27 1.97
C ARG A 173 -4.33 1.45 0.74
N TYR A 174 -3.19 0.76 0.79
CA TYR A 174 -2.65 -0.05 -0.31
C TYR A 174 -2.55 -1.50 0.15
N HIS A 175 -2.98 -2.42 -0.70
CA HIS A 175 -2.96 -3.85 -0.43
C HIS A 175 -2.22 -4.61 -1.53
N TRP A 176 -1.38 -5.54 -1.10
CA TRP A 176 -0.58 -6.40 -1.96
C TRP A 176 -0.71 -7.85 -1.52
N MET A 177 -0.59 -8.77 -2.47
CA MET A 177 -0.52 -10.20 -2.22
C MET A 177 0.53 -10.82 -3.16
N SER A 178 1.27 -11.80 -2.65
CA SER A 178 2.29 -12.53 -3.41
C SER A 178 1.77 -13.07 -4.74
N ASP A 179 0.52 -13.55 -4.76
CA ASP A 179 -0.09 -14.21 -5.92
C ASP A 179 -0.34 -13.26 -7.09
N THR A 180 -0.57 -11.97 -6.80
CA THR A 180 -0.85 -10.95 -7.82
C THR A 180 0.38 -10.07 -8.10
N ALA A 181 1.33 -9.99 -7.17
CA ALA A 181 2.53 -9.16 -7.28
C ALA A 181 3.65 -9.87 -8.07
N ILE A 182 3.34 -10.31 -9.29
CA ILE A 182 4.30 -10.98 -10.20
C ILE A 182 5.23 -9.94 -10.85
N ASP A 183 4.68 -8.79 -11.25
CA ASP A 183 5.41 -7.62 -11.74
C ASP A 183 5.03 -6.41 -10.89
N PHE A 184 5.99 -5.89 -10.11
CA PHE A 184 5.77 -4.76 -9.19
C PHE A 184 5.60 -3.42 -9.91
N LEU A 185 5.89 -3.36 -11.21
CA LEU A 185 5.93 -2.12 -12.00
C LEU A 185 4.90 -2.11 -13.13
N GLU A 186 4.07 -3.15 -13.24
CA GLU A 186 2.97 -3.23 -14.20
C GLU A 186 1.65 -3.54 -13.47
N ASP A 187 1.02 -2.49 -12.95
CA ASP A 187 -0.28 -2.52 -12.30
C ASP A 187 -0.41 -3.56 -11.15
N PRO A 188 0.48 -3.47 -10.14
CA PRO A 188 0.86 -4.61 -9.29
C PRO A 188 -0.09 -4.87 -8.11
N HIS A 189 -1.01 -3.93 -7.85
CA HIS A 189 -1.86 -3.97 -6.67
C HIS A 189 -3.03 -4.91 -6.85
N SER A 190 -3.26 -5.74 -5.84
CA SER A 190 -4.56 -6.41 -5.66
C SER A 190 -5.66 -5.35 -5.48
N ALA A 191 -5.36 -4.27 -4.74
CA ALA A 191 -6.23 -3.10 -4.63
C ALA A 191 -5.49 -1.85 -4.10
N ILE A 192 -5.82 -0.69 -4.67
CA ILE A 192 -5.57 0.63 -4.07
C ILE A 192 -6.91 1.23 -3.69
N SER A 193 -7.07 1.58 -2.41
CA SER A 193 -8.31 2.17 -1.90
C SER A 193 -8.12 3.62 -1.48
N CYS A 194 -8.83 4.52 -2.16
CA CYS A 194 -8.83 5.96 -1.89
C CYS A 194 -10.13 6.65 -2.32
N ASP A 195 -10.35 7.80 -1.68
CA ASP A 195 -11.60 8.55 -1.65
C ASP A 195 -11.61 9.62 -2.74
N VAL A 196 -10.43 10.19 -3.03
CA VAL A 196 -10.21 11.21 -4.04
C VAL A 196 -9.24 10.65 -5.07
N LYS A 197 -9.71 10.57 -6.32
CA LYS A 197 -8.80 10.46 -7.45
C LYS A 197 -8.15 11.82 -7.66
N ASN A 198 -6.83 11.86 -7.62
CA ASN A 198 -6.09 13.06 -7.93
C ASN A 198 -5.83 13.10 -9.45
N PRO A 199 -6.39 14.09 -10.17
CA PRO A 199 -6.38 14.11 -11.64
C PRO A 199 -4.99 14.23 -12.26
N GLU A 200 -3.98 14.64 -11.48
CA GLU A 200 -2.58 14.76 -11.92
C GLU A 200 -1.67 13.89 -11.04
N SER A 201 -1.89 12.58 -11.06
CA SER A 201 -1.09 11.62 -10.29
C SER A 201 -0.08 10.95 -11.19
N LEU A 202 1.21 11.25 -11.02
CA LEU A 202 2.24 10.48 -11.72
C LEU A 202 2.12 9.00 -11.32
N ASN A 203 1.95 8.14 -12.30
CA ASN A 203 1.80 6.71 -12.13
C ASN A 203 2.82 5.98 -13.01
N MET A 204 4.03 5.82 -12.47
CA MET A 204 5.09 5.06 -13.13
C MET A 204 4.82 3.56 -13.15
N THR A 205 3.75 3.06 -12.54
CA THR A 205 3.37 1.63 -12.59
C THR A 205 2.27 1.31 -13.61
N ASP A 206 1.77 2.31 -14.32
CA ASP A 206 0.83 2.13 -15.42
C ASP A 206 1.54 1.47 -16.60
N LYS A 207 0.81 0.63 -17.35
CA LYS A 207 1.29 0.03 -18.60
C LYS A 207 1.75 1.10 -19.60
N LYS A 208 1.08 2.27 -19.61
CA LYS A 208 1.45 3.41 -20.45
C LYS A 208 2.83 3.99 -20.11
N SER A 209 3.31 3.81 -18.88
CA SER A 209 4.59 4.35 -18.40
C SER A 209 5.79 3.46 -18.71
N LYS A 210 5.61 2.32 -19.41
CA LYS A 210 6.67 1.32 -19.62
C LYS A 210 7.87 1.85 -20.40
N GLU A 211 7.66 2.66 -21.43
CA GLU A 211 8.77 3.29 -22.17
C GLU A 211 9.43 4.39 -21.32
N ALA A 212 8.66 5.17 -20.57
CA ALA A 212 9.20 6.15 -19.63
C ALA A 212 10.06 5.51 -18.52
N GLN A 213 9.72 4.28 -18.09
CA GLN A 213 10.55 3.51 -17.17
C GLN A 213 11.91 3.15 -17.80
N LYS A 214 11.94 2.66 -19.04
CA LYS A 214 13.19 2.30 -19.74
C LYS A 214 14.07 3.53 -19.95
N ILE A 215 13.50 4.62 -20.45
CA ILE A 215 14.24 5.87 -20.64
C ILE A 215 14.75 6.40 -19.31
N SER A 216 14.00 6.26 -18.21
CA SER A 216 14.51 6.63 -16.88
C SER A 216 15.77 5.86 -16.49
N VAL A 217 15.91 4.59 -16.90
CA VAL A 217 17.12 3.79 -16.68
C VAL A 217 18.23 4.27 -17.62
N ASP A 218 17.92 4.45 -18.90
CA ASP A 218 18.89 4.91 -19.90
C ASP A 218 19.48 6.29 -19.52
N LEU A 219 18.64 7.21 -19.05
CA LEU A 219 19.04 8.53 -18.57
C LEU A 219 20.00 8.48 -17.38
N ILE A 220 19.84 7.47 -16.51
CA ILE A 220 20.75 7.26 -15.38
C ILE A 220 22.05 6.64 -15.86
N ASN A 221 22.00 5.72 -16.82
CA ASN A 221 23.17 5.05 -17.35
C ASN A 221 24.00 5.95 -18.29
N ASP A 222 23.37 6.93 -18.97
CA ASP A 222 23.99 7.95 -19.83
C ASP A 222 24.54 9.16 -19.04
N ASN A 223 25.25 8.90 -17.94
CA ASN A 223 25.88 9.89 -17.07
C ASN A 223 24.96 11.04 -16.59
N PRO A 224 24.58 11.07 -15.31
CA PRO A 224 23.69 12.08 -14.75
C PRO A 224 24.12 13.51 -15.03
N GLU A 225 25.42 13.82 -15.18
CA GLU A 225 25.94 15.16 -15.51
C GLU A 225 25.25 15.78 -16.75
N HIS A 226 24.86 14.96 -17.72
CA HIS A 226 24.08 15.43 -18.88
C HIS A 226 22.71 15.98 -18.48
N LEU A 227 22.12 15.44 -17.40
CA LEU A 227 20.83 15.87 -16.88
C LEU A 227 20.85 17.28 -16.25
N ARG A 228 22.02 17.78 -15.79
CA ARG A 228 22.11 19.14 -15.21
C ARG A 228 21.64 20.22 -16.18
N SER A 229 21.83 19.98 -17.48
CA SER A 229 21.43 20.91 -18.54
C SER A 229 19.91 21.09 -18.61
N TYR A 230 19.14 20.06 -18.24
CA TYR A 230 17.67 20.07 -18.23
C TYR A 230 17.09 20.65 -16.92
N PHE A 231 17.85 20.61 -15.81
CA PHE A 231 17.39 21.10 -14.51
C PHE A 231 17.79 22.53 -14.17
N LYS A 232 18.79 23.11 -14.84
CA LYS A 232 19.15 24.51 -14.61
C LYS A 232 18.15 25.44 -15.30
N ARG A 233 17.56 26.35 -14.53
CA ARG A 233 16.84 27.52 -15.07
C ARG A 233 17.75 28.22 -16.08
N LYS A 234 17.39 28.18 -17.37
CA LYS A 234 17.88 29.15 -18.34
C LYS A 234 17.11 30.44 -18.06
N ASP A 235 17.81 31.47 -17.60
CA ASP A 235 17.24 32.79 -17.39
C ASP A 235 16.47 33.26 -18.64
N ASN A 236 15.15 33.36 -18.52
CA ASN A 236 14.19 34.15 -19.33
C ASN A 236 14.56 34.48 -20.80
N GLN A 237 14.88 33.50 -21.64
CA GLN A 237 14.88 33.74 -23.09
C GLN A 237 14.40 32.52 -23.87
N MET A 238 13.13 32.54 -24.28
CA MET A 238 12.63 31.66 -25.35
C MET A 238 13.19 32.16 -26.69
N LEU A 239 13.66 31.24 -27.54
CA LEU A 239 14.05 31.58 -28.91
C LEU A 239 12.80 31.77 -29.77
N LEU A 240 12.89 32.66 -30.76
CA LEU A 240 11.76 33.07 -31.63
C LEU A 240 11.15 31.91 -32.45
N THR A 241 11.79 30.73 -32.46
CA THR A 241 11.40 29.53 -33.21
C THR A 241 10.53 28.55 -32.42
N ASP A 242 10.39 28.74 -31.10
CA ASP A 242 9.66 27.81 -30.22
C ASP A 242 8.17 28.19 -30.14
N PHE A 243 7.44 27.98 -31.25
CA PHE A 243 6.02 28.37 -31.40
C PHE A 243 5.01 27.25 -31.12
N THR A 244 5.37 26.30 -30.26
CA THR A 244 4.44 25.30 -29.72
C THR A 244 4.51 25.38 -28.21
N MET A 245 3.44 25.89 -27.58
CA MET A 245 3.34 25.83 -26.12
C MET A 245 3.08 24.39 -25.70
N PRO A 246 3.99 23.73 -24.96
CA PRO A 246 3.68 22.43 -24.36
C PRO A 246 2.51 22.58 -23.39
N SER A 247 1.68 21.54 -23.25
CA SER A 247 0.57 21.53 -22.28
C SER A 247 1.05 21.63 -20.82
N HIS A 248 2.34 21.38 -20.58
CA HIS A 248 3.00 21.48 -19.28
C HIS A 248 4.24 22.40 -19.37
N HIS A 249 4.46 23.25 -18.37
CA HIS A 249 5.56 24.23 -18.36
C HIS A 249 6.94 23.55 -18.55
N PRO A 250 7.80 24.04 -19.48
CA PRO A 250 9.11 23.44 -19.80
C PRO A 250 10.20 23.66 -18.74
N VAL A 251 9.91 24.42 -17.69
CA VAL A 251 10.80 24.52 -16.53
C VAL A 251 10.26 23.55 -15.50
N LEU A 252 10.97 22.43 -15.31
CA LEU A 252 10.78 21.62 -14.12
C LEU A 252 11.08 22.52 -12.92
N ASP A 253 10.05 23.01 -12.23
CA ASP A 253 10.16 23.68 -10.92
C ASP A 253 10.64 22.69 -9.82
N MET A 254 11.50 21.75 -10.20
CA MET A 254 12.14 20.74 -9.39
C MET A 254 13.64 20.92 -9.51
N ASP A 255 14.17 21.95 -8.85
CA ASP A 255 15.61 22.07 -8.65
C ASP A 255 16.11 20.83 -7.90
N ILE A 256 16.77 19.91 -8.61
CA ILE A 256 17.53 18.83 -7.99
C ILE A 256 18.74 19.48 -7.34
N SER A 257 18.78 19.50 -6.00
CA SER A 257 19.94 20.03 -5.28
C SER A 257 21.20 19.20 -5.59
N ASP A 258 22.39 19.77 -5.42
CA ASP A 258 23.65 19.04 -5.64
C ASP A 258 23.69 17.72 -4.85
N LYS A 259 23.17 17.72 -3.62
CA LYS A 259 23.07 16.49 -2.80
C LYS A 259 22.20 15.42 -3.44
N GLU A 260 21.12 15.81 -4.10
CA GLU A 260 20.24 14.88 -4.80
C GLU A 260 20.87 14.38 -6.10
N PHE A 261 21.74 15.19 -6.69
CA PHE A 261 22.51 14.83 -7.86
C PHE A 261 23.59 13.79 -7.56
N GLU A 262 24.24 13.88 -6.40
CA GLU A 262 25.16 12.84 -5.92
C GLU A 262 24.46 11.49 -5.77
N VAL A 263 23.15 11.47 -5.48
CA VAL A 263 22.36 10.23 -5.49
C VAL A 263 22.21 9.67 -6.91
N LEU A 264 22.00 10.53 -7.90
CA LEU A 264 21.93 10.09 -9.31
C LEU A 264 23.29 9.56 -9.77
N LYS A 265 24.40 10.20 -9.38
CA LYS A 265 25.76 9.70 -9.64
C LYS A 265 26.01 8.33 -9.02
N ASN A 266 25.62 8.13 -7.76
CA ASN A 266 25.73 6.82 -7.13
C ASN A 266 24.88 5.78 -7.89
N ALA A 267 23.71 6.16 -8.41
CA ALA A 267 22.90 5.27 -9.23
C ALA A 267 23.57 4.93 -10.56
N TRP A 268 24.18 5.92 -11.20
CA TRP A 268 25.00 5.72 -12.40
C TRP A 268 26.21 4.83 -12.14
N GLU A 269 26.91 4.95 -11.02
CA GLU A 269 28.03 4.06 -10.69
C GLU A 269 27.58 2.59 -10.54
N ILE A 270 26.34 2.37 -10.11
CA ILE A 270 25.76 1.03 -9.94
C ILE A 270 25.30 0.44 -11.28
N GLN A 271 24.94 1.28 -12.27
CA GLN A 271 24.41 0.88 -13.58
C GLN A 271 23.21 -0.10 -13.47
N PRO A 272 22.04 0.35 -12.99
CA PRO A 272 20.87 -0.52 -12.85
C PRO A 272 20.48 -1.13 -14.21
N GLU A 273 20.19 -2.44 -14.22
CA GLU A 273 19.80 -3.15 -15.44
C GLU A 273 18.36 -2.85 -15.85
N ASN A 274 17.51 -2.50 -14.88
CA ASN A 274 16.09 -2.28 -15.07
C ASN A 274 15.52 -1.27 -14.06
N TYR A 275 14.26 -0.89 -14.28
CA TYR A 275 13.60 0.13 -13.46
C TYR A 275 13.36 -0.33 -12.01
N GLU A 276 13.21 -1.64 -11.79
CA GLU A 276 13.04 -2.22 -10.46
C GLU A 276 14.29 -2.00 -9.60
N GLU A 277 15.46 -2.28 -10.17
CA GLU A 277 16.75 -2.02 -9.52
C GLU A 277 16.96 -0.54 -9.25
N LEU A 278 16.71 0.31 -10.25
CA LEU A 278 16.80 1.77 -10.12
C LEU A 278 15.95 2.28 -8.94
N VAL A 279 14.69 1.84 -8.85
CA VAL A 279 13.76 2.23 -7.80
C VAL A 279 14.21 1.72 -6.42
N LEU A 280 14.87 0.56 -6.34
CA LEU A 280 15.40 -0.01 -5.10
C LEU A 280 16.65 0.71 -4.57
N LEU A 281 17.36 1.45 -5.42
CA LEU A 281 18.56 2.18 -5.00
C LEU A 281 18.29 3.16 -3.85
N LYS A 282 19.29 3.27 -2.98
CA LYS A 282 19.22 4.14 -1.80
C LYS A 282 19.22 5.60 -2.24
N GLY A 283 18.20 6.34 -1.81
CA GLY A 283 18.06 7.77 -2.11
C GLY A 283 17.25 8.07 -3.37
N ILE A 284 17.02 7.09 -4.24
CA ILE A 284 16.04 7.21 -5.32
C ILE A 284 14.65 7.22 -4.67
N GLY A 285 13.95 8.33 -4.86
CA GLY A 285 12.66 8.60 -4.23
C GLY A 285 11.80 9.47 -5.14
N PRO A 286 10.64 9.95 -4.66
CA PRO A 286 9.58 10.51 -5.50
C PRO A 286 10.08 11.63 -6.42
N LYS A 287 10.87 12.56 -5.87
CA LYS A 287 11.43 13.68 -6.63
C LYS A 287 12.32 13.25 -7.80
N LYS A 288 13.17 12.23 -7.62
CA LYS A 288 14.07 11.73 -8.68
C LYS A 288 13.28 10.98 -9.75
N ILE A 289 12.34 10.14 -9.31
CA ILE A 289 11.45 9.40 -10.21
C ILE A 289 10.63 10.36 -11.08
N ARG A 290 10.05 11.41 -10.50
CA ARG A 290 9.30 12.43 -11.23
C ARG A 290 10.18 13.19 -12.21
N ALA A 291 11.40 13.50 -11.80
CA ALA A 291 12.35 14.20 -12.64
C ALA A 291 12.74 13.39 -13.88
N LEU A 292 13.05 12.09 -13.71
CA LEU A 292 13.34 11.20 -14.83
C LEU A 292 12.14 11.01 -15.75
N ALA A 293 10.93 10.84 -15.19
CA ALA A 293 9.70 10.72 -15.96
C ALA A 293 9.41 11.96 -16.82
N LEU A 294 9.65 13.16 -16.28
CA LEU A 294 9.43 14.40 -17.02
C LEU A 294 10.52 14.67 -18.07
N ILE A 295 11.77 14.27 -17.82
CA ILE A 295 12.81 14.33 -18.86
C ILE A 295 12.51 13.33 -19.99
N SER A 296 12.02 12.14 -19.67
CA SER A 296 11.58 11.16 -20.67
C SER A 296 10.54 11.76 -21.63
N ASP A 297 9.53 12.43 -21.08
CA ASP A 297 8.50 13.11 -21.87
C ASP A 297 9.08 14.28 -22.70
N LEU A 298 9.88 15.14 -22.06
CA LEU A 298 10.42 16.35 -22.69
C LEU A 298 11.43 16.08 -23.82
N VAL A 299 12.34 15.12 -23.61
CA VAL A 299 13.49 14.88 -24.50
C VAL A 299 13.19 13.78 -25.51
N PHE A 300 12.47 12.74 -25.08
CA PHE A 300 12.24 11.54 -25.88
C PHE A 300 10.79 11.38 -26.33
N GLY A 301 9.86 12.22 -25.87
CA GLY A 301 8.45 12.17 -26.24
C GLY A 301 7.68 10.99 -25.63
N GLU A 302 8.31 10.25 -24.70
CA GLU A 302 7.71 9.08 -24.05
C GLU A 302 7.13 9.50 -22.70
N SER A 303 5.82 9.80 -22.73
CA SER A 303 5.08 10.33 -21.60
C SER A 303 4.77 9.27 -20.54
N ALA A 304 4.97 9.59 -19.27
CA ALA A 304 4.45 8.79 -18.17
C ALA A 304 2.92 8.96 -18.03
N SER A 305 2.25 7.95 -17.44
CA SER A 305 0.85 8.06 -17.05
C SER A 305 0.69 9.07 -15.92
N TRP A 306 -0.31 9.94 -16.06
CA TRP A 306 -0.76 10.88 -15.03
C TRP A 306 -2.12 10.49 -14.43
N GLU A 307 -2.54 9.24 -14.65
CA GLU A 307 -3.80 8.70 -14.16
C GLU A 307 -3.65 8.05 -12.78
N ASP A 308 -4.55 8.42 -11.86
CA ASP A 308 -4.59 7.84 -10.52
C ASP A 308 -5.00 6.35 -10.55
N PRO A 309 -4.12 5.43 -10.07
CA PRO A 309 -4.33 3.97 -10.13
C PRO A 309 -5.42 3.45 -9.18
N VAL A 310 -6.13 4.32 -8.46
CA VAL A 310 -7.26 3.93 -7.61
C VAL A 310 -8.28 3.11 -8.42
N LYS A 311 -8.40 1.83 -8.07
CA LYS A 311 -9.35 0.87 -8.64
C LYS A 311 -10.61 0.74 -7.79
N TYR A 312 -10.47 0.93 -6.48
CA TYR A 312 -11.56 0.76 -5.53
C TYR A 312 -11.73 2.00 -4.70
N SER A 313 -12.99 2.34 -4.54
CA SER A 313 -13.46 3.32 -3.62
C SER A 313 -14.42 2.49 -2.77
N PHE A 314 -14.07 2.28 -1.50
CA PHE A 314 -14.97 1.63 -0.56
C PHE A 314 -16.29 2.39 -0.65
N THR A 315 -17.42 1.75 -0.88
CA THR A 315 -18.71 2.17 -0.31
C THR A 315 -19.69 1.12 -0.75
N HIS A 316 -20.32 0.50 0.22
CA HIS A 316 -21.66 -0.04 0.08
C HIS A 316 -22.69 1.08 -0.02
N GLY A 317 -22.35 2.25 -0.52
CA GLY A 317 -23.09 3.50 -0.37
C GLY A 317 -23.36 3.92 1.08
N GLY A 318 -23.95 5.10 1.25
CA GLY A 318 -24.37 5.64 2.55
C GLY A 318 -25.86 5.35 2.80
N LYS A 319 -26.27 5.25 4.07
CA LYS A 319 -27.71 5.19 4.45
C LYS A 319 -28.50 6.39 3.90
N ASP A 320 -27.80 7.51 3.73
CA ASP A 320 -28.33 8.79 3.26
C ASP A 320 -28.08 9.00 1.74
N GLY A 321 -27.67 7.96 1.00
CA GLY A 321 -27.59 8.01 -0.46
C GLY A 321 -26.41 8.78 -1.06
N PHE A 322 -25.43 9.22 -0.25
CA PHE A 322 -24.25 9.95 -0.72
C PHE A 322 -22.96 9.15 -0.46
N PRO A 323 -22.07 8.95 -1.45
CA PRO A 323 -22.14 9.39 -2.85
C PRO A 323 -23.09 8.54 -3.74
N TYR A 324 -23.57 7.39 -3.25
CA TYR A 324 -24.72 6.64 -3.78
C TYR A 324 -25.32 5.73 -2.67
N PRO A 325 -26.49 5.10 -2.88
CA PRO A 325 -27.12 4.23 -1.89
C PRO A 325 -26.36 2.91 -1.70
N VAL A 326 -26.32 2.40 -0.46
CA VAL A 326 -26.67 0.99 -0.19
C VAL A 326 -26.35 -0.07 -1.27
N ASP A 327 -25.12 -0.45 -1.62
CA ASP A 327 -24.89 -1.63 -2.51
C ASP A 327 -25.15 -2.90 -1.68
N LYS A 328 -26.43 -3.28 -1.64
CA LYS A 328 -26.96 -4.33 -0.77
C LYS A 328 -26.35 -5.69 -1.08
N GLU A 329 -26.01 -5.98 -2.33
CA GLU A 329 -25.50 -7.29 -2.73
C GLU A 329 -24.07 -7.52 -2.21
N VAL A 330 -23.19 -6.52 -2.33
CA VAL A 330 -21.84 -6.56 -1.73
C VAL A 330 -21.92 -6.55 -0.19
N TYR A 331 -22.94 -5.91 0.37
CA TYR A 331 -23.15 -5.81 1.82
C TYR A 331 -23.59 -7.16 2.38
N ASP A 332 -24.57 -7.78 1.72
CA ASP A 332 -25.10 -9.09 2.06
C ASP A 332 -24.05 -10.18 1.86
N ASN A 333 -23.19 -10.12 0.83
CA ASN A 333 -22.06 -11.05 0.69
C ASN A 333 -21.03 -10.92 1.82
N SER A 334 -20.75 -9.69 2.27
CA SER A 334 -19.85 -9.46 3.39
C SER A 334 -20.45 -9.97 4.70
N ILE A 335 -21.76 -9.74 4.90
CA ILE A 335 -22.52 -10.29 6.04
C ILE A 335 -22.55 -11.81 5.99
N ASN A 336 -22.79 -12.42 4.83
CA ASN A 336 -22.85 -13.87 4.69
C ASN A 336 -21.47 -14.48 4.92
N THR A 337 -20.40 -13.87 4.42
CA THR A 337 -19.02 -14.32 4.71
C THR A 337 -18.72 -14.28 6.22
N MET A 338 -19.18 -13.24 6.92
CA MET A 338 -19.02 -13.12 8.37
C MET A 338 -19.95 -14.06 9.14
N ARG A 339 -21.18 -14.28 8.66
CA ARG A 339 -22.13 -15.25 9.22
C ARG A 339 -21.64 -16.66 9.05
N ASP A 340 -21.12 -17.02 7.89
CA ASP A 340 -20.53 -18.33 7.62
C ASP A 340 -19.30 -18.54 8.51
N ALA A 341 -18.47 -17.51 8.69
CA ALA A 341 -17.36 -17.56 9.64
C ALA A 341 -17.84 -17.74 11.10
N ILE A 342 -18.96 -17.12 11.49
CA ILE A 342 -19.57 -17.25 12.83
C ILE A 342 -20.30 -18.60 13.01
N ASP A 343 -20.97 -19.10 11.97
CA ASP A 343 -21.76 -20.32 12.00
C ASP A 343 -20.85 -21.55 11.93
N GLN A 344 -19.75 -21.48 11.18
CA GLN A 344 -18.68 -22.50 11.22
C GLN A 344 -17.84 -22.40 12.49
N ALA A 345 -17.71 -21.20 13.09
CA ALA A 345 -17.16 -21.07 14.43
C ALA A 345 -17.95 -21.84 15.50
N LYS A 346 -19.19 -22.29 15.24
CA LYS A 346 -19.95 -23.14 16.19
C LYS A 346 -19.45 -24.58 16.29
N LEU A 347 -18.48 -25.03 15.47
CA LEU A 347 -18.08 -26.45 15.45
C LEU A 347 -17.01 -26.87 16.49
N LYS A 348 -16.48 -25.94 17.29
CA LYS A 348 -15.82 -26.25 18.59
C LYS A 348 -16.61 -25.58 19.71
N LYS A 349 -17.73 -26.23 20.05
CA LYS A 349 -18.94 -25.65 20.66
C LYS A 349 -18.70 -24.91 21.99
N ASP A 350 -17.86 -25.38 22.89
CA ASP A 350 -17.92 -24.91 24.29
C ASP A 350 -17.05 -23.67 24.61
N GLU A 351 -15.92 -23.50 23.94
CA GLU A 351 -15.05 -22.32 24.13
C GLU A 351 -15.58 -21.12 23.32
N LYS A 352 -16.06 -21.38 22.10
CA LYS A 352 -16.66 -20.39 21.19
C LYS A 352 -17.99 -19.86 21.73
N MET A 353 -18.82 -20.70 22.36
CA MET A 353 -20.07 -20.24 22.98
C MET A 353 -19.85 -19.33 24.20
N LYS A 354 -18.74 -19.52 24.94
CA LYS A 354 -18.36 -18.61 26.02
C LYS A 354 -17.88 -17.26 25.49
N ALA A 355 -17.20 -17.23 24.34
CA ALA A 355 -16.81 -15.99 23.68
C ALA A 355 -18.04 -15.23 23.12
N ILE A 356 -19.00 -15.95 22.54
CA ILE A 356 -20.26 -15.38 22.01
C ILE A 356 -21.18 -14.90 23.15
N LYS A 357 -21.34 -15.66 24.24
CA LYS A 357 -22.08 -15.17 25.42
C LYS A 357 -21.48 -13.90 26.01
N ARG A 358 -20.16 -13.79 26.07
CA ARG A 358 -19.48 -12.55 26.49
C ARG A 358 -19.69 -11.38 25.53
N LEU A 359 -20.02 -11.65 24.26
CA LEU A 359 -20.38 -10.65 23.26
C LEU A 359 -21.84 -10.21 23.43
N ASP A 360 -22.73 -11.16 23.73
CA ASP A 360 -24.17 -10.95 23.96
C ASP A 360 -24.44 -10.18 25.27
N ASP A 361 -23.69 -10.51 26.34
CA ASP A 361 -23.66 -9.76 27.62
C ASP A 361 -23.06 -8.35 27.48
N PHE A 362 -22.44 -8.04 26.33
CA PHE A 362 -21.86 -6.73 26.02
C PHE A 362 -22.79 -5.87 25.16
N ILE A 363 -23.76 -6.50 24.50
CA ILE A 363 -24.75 -5.88 23.61
C ILE A 363 -26.08 -5.66 24.36
N SER A 364 -26.32 -6.43 25.42
CA SER A 364 -27.36 -6.19 26.43
C SER A 364 -26.88 -5.23 27.52
#